data_AF-A0A2V7C422-F1
#
_entry.id   AF-A0A2V7C422-F1
#
_cell.length_a   1.000
_cell.length_b   1.000
_cell.length_c   1.000
_cell.angle_alpha   90.00
_cell.angle_beta   90.00
_cell.angle_gamma   90.00
#
_symmetry.space_group_name_H-M   'P 1'
#
loop_
_entity.id
_entity.type
_entity.pdbx_description
1 polymer ?
#
loop_
_entity_poly.entity_id
_entity_poly.type
_entity_poly.pdbx_seq_one_letter_code
_entity_poly.pdbx_strand_id
1 'polypeptide(L)'
;MIIHVNFLPKPGEAGSSRVVAALFALLDQGRLDPELLPRLRLHLDWIQYKANFREAVTVRHATDASGEPMALAELAVDVRRARPERLIDDLAGAVASIGADEREAGGRVILEDWTPLGESSIWQFNRLFWQRVTDWERQAGRGFEAALPSGRSDANHPAAVADAVADFWTLLVELDKRAQLPPEIFALEIGVGSGTRAGLWLDRFKAIDEARATGFYARLRFLLADYSLPTLDRAMSAVEAHRDVVSMIATDALNPLRALSFLRYKILYVHLTNVYDNLPVDELVRRDGQLYLVETRAYLPEPAARAVAAAHGLGLSELRATVARLLDTGPDLFGDRERGVAFWRTVWDGLCLQERLRRLPGFADVPLPPGLHGDDLEELLGTAPADIRFHISRGAVESFVNTVPLLHPRGYLQVQDIFVATMDEYRQGFRGPGKLDGSVVNWVNGALLRVAGARAGYDVHFAPFRYRPGSRTTILYTTLRE
;
A
#
# COMPACT_ATOMS: atom_id res chain seq x y z
N MET A 1 26.96 18.01 0.75
CA MET A 1 25.68 17.57 0.19
C MET A 1 25.81 16.11 -0.14
N ILE A 2 24.87 15.29 0.32
CA ILE A 2 24.82 13.87 -0.06
C ILE A 2 23.59 13.69 -0.94
N ILE A 3 23.80 13.17 -2.16
CA ILE A 3 22.75 12.94 -3.14
C ILE A 3 22.36 11.46 -3.07
N HIS A 4 21.10 11.21 -2.74
CA HIS A 4 20.46 9.91 -2.83
C HIS A 4 19.68 9.85 -4.13
N VAL A 5 20.09 8.97 -5.02
CA VAL A 5 19.41 8.73 -6.29
C VAL A 5 18.58 7.46 -6.11
N ASN A 6 17.28 7.63 -5.92
CA ASN A 6 16.36 6.52 -5.68
C ASN A 6 15.90 5.86 -7.00
N PHE A 7 16.50 6.24 -8.13
CA PHE A 7 16.28 5.61 -9.44
C PHE A 7 17.39 5.98 -10.43
N LEU A 8 17.93 4.98 -11.13
CA LEU A 8 18.82 5.20 -12.26
C LEU A 8 18.01 5.27 -13.56
N PRO A 9 17.82 6.46 -14.18
CA PRO A 9 17.10 6.56 -15.44
C PRO A 9 17.84 5.88 -16.58
N LYS A 10 17.11 5.51 -17.65
CA LYS A 10 17.75 5.08 -18.89
C LYS A 10 18.57 6.25 -19.46
N PRO A 11 19.65 5.97 -20.24
CA PRO A 11 20.43 7.01 -20.89
C PRO A 11 19.53 7.97 -21.68
N GLY A 12 19.58 9.28 -21.36
CA GLY A 12 18.78 10.32 -22.01
C GLY A 12 17.50 10.76 -21.28
N GLU A 13 17.06 10.05 -20.23
CA GLU A 13 15.82 10.38 -19.48
C GLU A 13 16.06 11.25 -18.22
N ALA A 14 17.29 11.70 -17.96
CA ALA A 14 17.69 12.20 -16.63
C ALA A 14 17.30 13.67 -16.35
N GLY A 15 16.18 13.87 -15.66
CA GLY A 15 15.87 15.14 -14.96
C GLY A 15 16.82 15.43 -13.79
N SER A 16 17.54 14.43 -13.28
CA SER A 16 18.45 14.51 -12.14
C SER A 16 19.56 15.55 -12.30
N SER A 17 20.18 15.64 -13.49
CA SER A 17 21.23 16.63 -13.76
C SER A 17 20.70 18.07 -13.71
N ARG A 18 19.43 18.28 -14.08
CA ARG A 18 18.78 19.59 -14.02
C ARG A 18 18.53 20.03 -12.58
N VAL A 19 18.13 19.11 -11.70
CA VAL A 19 17.96 19.40 -10.26
C VAL A 19 19.28 19.82 -9.64
N VAL A 20 20.36 19.08 -9.93
CA VAL A 20 21.70 19.42 -9.44
C VAL A 20 22.16 20.78 -10.00
N ALA A 21 21.99 21.02 -11.29
CA ALA A 21 22.32 22.31 -11.91
C ALA A 21 21.52 23.48 -11.32
N ALA A 22 20.23 23.29 -11.04
CA ALA A 22 19.39 24.30 -10.43
C ALA A 22 19.83 24.63 -8.99
N LEU A 23 20.28 23.64 -8.20
CA LEU A 23 20.84 23.88 -6.88
C LEU A 23 22.14 24.69 -6.93
N PHE A 24 23.04 24.39 -7.88
CA PHE A 24 24.25 25.21 -8.08
C PHE A 24 23.91 26.63 -8.53
N ALA A 25 22.92 26.80 -9.41
CA ALA A 25 22.45 28.13 -9.80
C ALA A 25 21.90 28.93 -8.60
N LEU A 26 21.22 28.29 -7.65
CA LEU A 26 20.77 28.95 -6.42
C LEU A 26 21.94 29.38 -5.52
N LEU A 27 22.99 28.56 -5.44
CA LEU A 27 24.23 28.91 -4.73
C LEU A 27 24.91 30.12 -5.38
N ASP A 28 25.07 30.10 -6.70
CA ASP A 28 25.69 31.20 -7.46
C ASP A 28 24.90 32.51 -7.34
N GLN A 29 23.56 32.41 -7.20
CA GLN A 29 22.67 33.55 -6.98
C GLN A 29 22.63 34.03 -5.52
N GLY A 30 23.33 33.37 -4.59
CA GLY A 30 23.27 33.67 -3.16
C GLY A 30 21.92 33.38 -2.51
N ARG A 31 21.09 32.54 -3.14
CA ARG A 31 19.75 32.12 -2.65
C ARG A 31 19.78 30.81 -1.88
N LEU A 32 20.94 30.17 -1.80
CA LEU A 32 21.21 28.99 -0.98
C LEU A 32 22.43 29.29 -0.11
N ASP A 33 22.26 29.17 1.21
CA ASP A 33 23.36 29.33 2.16
C ASP A 33 24.41 28.21 1.96
N PRO A 34 25.68 28.54 1.65
CA PRO A 34 26.75 27.57 1.53
C PRO A 34 26.92 26.67 2.78
N GLU A 35 26.58 27.14 3.97
CA GLU A 35 26.68 26.36 5.22
C GLU A 35 25.65 25.23 5.31
N LEU A 36 24.54 25.33 4.56
CA LEU A 36 23.54 24.27 4.47
C LEU A 36 24.00 23.10 3.58
N LEU A 37 24.85 23.36 2.59
CA LEU A 37 25.24 22.35 1.60
C LEU A 37 25.85 21.08 2.22
N PRO A 38 26.78 21.12 3.20
CA PRO A 38 27.31 19.92 3.83
C PRO A 38 26.23 19.05 4.50
N ARG A 39 25.16 19.69 5.02
CA ARG A 39 24.08 19.04 5.79
C ARG A 39 22.89 18.63 4.93
N LEU A 40 22.75 19.23 3.74
CA LEU A 40 21.65 18.94 2.83
C LEU A 40 21.73 17.51 2.27
N ARG A 41 20.66 16.75 2.50
CA ARG A 41 20.41 15.45 1.86
C ARG A 41 19.42 15.66 0.73
N LEU A 42 19.87 15.50 -0.51
CA LEU A 42 19.03 15.60 -1.70
C LEU A 42 18.57 14.21 -2.11
N HIS A 43 17.26 14.01 -2.21
CA HIS A 43 16.64 12.78 -2.70
C HIS A 43 16.03 13.04 -4.06
N LEU A 44 16.50 12.30 -5.06
CA LEU A 44 15.97 12.33 -6.42
C LEU A 44 15.06 11.11 -6.58
N ASP A 45 13.76 11.35 -6.43
CA ASP A 45 12.72 10.33 -6.41
C ASP A 45 12.13 10.12 -7.81
N TRP A 46 11.92 8.86 -8.19
CA TRP A 46 11.14 8.49 -9.36
C TRP A 46 9.84 7.81 -8.92
N ILE A 47 8.78 8.61 -8.75
CA ILE A 47 7.50 8.09 -8.31
C ILE A 47 6.78 7.51 -9.54
N GLN A 48 6.57 6.18 -9.55
CA GLN A 48 6.04 5.49 -10.73
C GLN A 48 4.56 5.79 -11.03
N TYR A 49 3.81 6.18 -10.00
CA TYR A 49 2.37 6.40 -10.10
C TYR A 49 2.09 7.72 -10.80
N LYS A 50 1.05 7.73 -11.66
CA LYS A 50 0.63 8.93 -12.40
C LYS A 50 0.21 10.05 -11.45
N ALA A 51 -0.44 9.70 -10.33
CA ALA A 51 -0.73 10.58 -9.21
C ALA A 51 -0.08 10.02 -7.93
N ASN A 52 0.30 10.92 -7.03
CA ASN A 52 0.83 10.60 -5.70
C ASN A 52 0.50 11.75 -4.74
N PHE A 53 0.80 11.57 -3.45
CA PHE A 53 0.49 12.54 -2.41
C PHE A 53 1.56 13.62 -2.21
N ARG A 54 2.67 13.59 -2.94
CA ARG A 54 3.77 14.56 -2.77
C ARG A 54 3.61 15.74 -3.72
N GLU A 55 4.14 16.89 -3.34
CA GLU A 55 4.44 17.95 -4.30
C GLU A 55 5.71 17.60 -5.10
N ALA A 56 6.01 18.35 -6.16
CA ALA A 56 7.18 18.08 -7.00
C ALA A 56 8.51 18.25 -6.23
N VAL A 57 8.54 19.21 -5.30
CA VAL A 57 9.65 19.48 -4.40
C VAL A 57 9.09 19.55 -2.99
N THR A 58 9.69 18.81 -2.05
CA THR A 58 9.26 18.75 -0.65
C THR A 58 10.46 18.78 0.28
N VAL A 59 10.27 19.40 1.45
CA VAL A 59 11.24 19.38 2.55
C VAL A 59 10.69 18.51 3.66
N ARG A 60 11.54 17.65 4.19
CA ARG A 60 11.27 16.78 5.33
C ARG A 60 12.15 17.20 6.48
N HIS A 61 11.56 17.85 7.47
CA HIS A 61 12.26 18.24 8.68
C HIS A 61 12.35 17.07 9.64
N ALA A 62 13.44 16.99 10.39
CA ALA A 62 13.54 16.07 11.50
C ALA A 62 13.14 16.74 12.81
N THR A 63 12.55 15.96 13.70
CA THR A 63 12.21 16.34 15.07
C THR A 63 12.73 15.28 16.02
N ASP A 64 13.03 15.65 17.26
CA ASP A 64 13.37 14.68 18.29
C ASP A 64 12.12 13.93 18.81
N ALA A 65 12.30 13.08 19.81
CA ALA A 65 11.19 12.30 20.38
C ALA A 65 10.12 13.17 21.07
N SER A 66 10.45 14.40 21.47
CA SER A 66 9.54 15.38 22.07
C SER A 66 8.85 16.28 21.03
N GLY A 67 9.26 16.18 19.75
CA GLY A 67 8.73 16.98 18.66
C GLY A 67 9.52 18.27 18.41
N GLU A 68 10.64 18.48 19.09
CA GLU A 68 11.47 19.68 18.90
C GLU A 68 12.28 19.59 17.60
N PRO A 69 12.42 20.68 16.83
CA PRO A 69 13.15 20.69 15.56
C PRO A 69 14.61 20.24 15.70
N MET A 70 15.07 19.45 14.73
CA MET A 70 16.48 19.04 14.59
C MET A 70 17.11 19.69 13.36
N ALA A 71 18.44 19.76 13.34
CA ALA A 71 19.19 20.30 12.21
C ALA A 71 19.12 19.45 10.92
N LEU A 72 18.64 18.20 11.02
CA LEU A 72 18.49 17.32 9.86
C LEU A 72 17.27 17.76 9.02
N ALA A 73 17.51 18.05 7.75
CA ALA A 73 16.47 18.29 6.75
C ALA A 73 16.81 17.52 5.46
N GLU A 74 15.80 16.90 4.86
CA GLU A 74 15.92 16.23 3.56
C GLU A 74 15.10 16.98 2.51
N LEU A 75 15.73 17.30 1.38
CA LEU A 75 15.07 17.85 0.20
C LEU A 75 14.74 16.71 -0.75
N ALA A 76 13.46 16.44 -0.99
CA ALA A 76 13.00 15.40 -1.91
C ALA A 76 12.40 16.01 -3.18
N VAL A 77 12.84 15.53 -4.34
CA VAL A 77 12.40 16.01 -5.64
C VAL A 77 11.88 14.84 -6.47
N ASP A 78 10.59 14.88 -6.83
CA ASP A 78 10.01 13.96 -7.79
C ASP A 78 10.41 14.40 -9.20
N VAL A 79 11.45 13.77 -9.76
CA VAL A 79 12.06 14.18 -11.02
C VAL A 79 11.13 13.99 -12.23
N ARG A 80 10.01 13.26 -12.07
CA ARG A 80 8.99 13.12 -13.13
C ARG A 80 7.99 14.28 -13.15
N ARG A 81 7.76 14.89 -11.98
CA ARG A 81 6.79 16.00 -11.82
C ARG A 81 7.47 17.37 -11.79
N ALA A 82 8.76 17.41 -11.45
CA ALA A 82 9.58 18.59 -11.51
C ALA A 82 9.54 19.22 -12.91
N ARG A 83 9.05 20.45 -12.99
CA ARG A 83 8.95 21.20 -14.25
C ARG A 83 10.18 22.08 -14.42
N PRO A 84 10.92 21.97 -15.53
CA PRO A 84 12.16 22.74 -15.73
C PRO A 84 12.00 24.24 -15.52
N GLU A 85 10.89 24.81 -15.99
CA GLU A 85 10.57 26.23 -15.93
C GLU A 85 10.25 26.75 -14.52
N ARG A 86 9.92 25.86 -13.57
CA ARG A 86 9.61 26.20 -12.17
C ARG A 86 10.64 25.70 -11.18
N LEU A 87 11.54 24.83 -11.62
CA LEU A 87 12.42 24.07 -10.74
C LEU A 87 13.28 24.96 -9.83
N ILE A 88 13.83 26.07 -10.35
CA ILE A 88 14.64 27.00 -9.56
C ILE A 88 13.80 27.65 -8.46
N ASP A 89 12.60 28.12 -8.77
CA ASP A 89 11.73 28.79 -7.80
C ASP A 89 11.15 27.82 -6.77
N ASP A 90 10.73 26.62 -7.21
CA ASP A 90 10.24 25.56 -6.33
C ASP A 90 11.37 25.09 -5.37
N LEU A 91 12.61 24.95 -5.86
CA LEU A 91 13.77 24.64 -5.02
C LEU A 91 14.14 25.79 -4.08
N ALA A 92 14.09 27.04 -4.54
CA ALA A 92 14.38 28.19 -3.70
C ALA A 92 13.39 28.32 -2.55
N GLY A 93 12.09 28.14 -2.81
CA GLY A 93 11.05 28.15 -1.78
C GLY A 93 11.26 27.02 -0.76
N ALA A 94 11.60 25.82 -1.23
CA ALA A 94 11.93 24.69 -0.37
C ALA A 94 13.18 24.94 0.49
N VAL A 95 14.27 25.42 -0.11
CA VAL A 95 15.50 25.75 0.63
C VAL A 95 15.25 26.86 1.65
N ALA A 96 14.48 27.89 1.30
CA ALA A 96 14.15 28.99 2.21
C ALA A 96 13.31 28.52 3.42
N SER A 97 12.57 27.42 3.30
CA SER A 97 11.84 26.84 4.42
C SER A 97 12.74 26.01 5.36
N ILE A 98 13.98 25.69 4.96
CA ILE A 98 14.93 24.98 5.82
C ILE A 98 15.39 25.93 6.93
N GLY A 99 14.87 25.71 8.15
CA GLY A 99 15.18 26.54 9.32
C GLY A 99 14.14 27.62 9.63
N ALA A 100 13.10 27.76 8.80
CA ALA A 100 11.92 28.55 9.14
C ALA A 100 11.01 27.77 10.11
N ASP A 101 10.27 28.48 10.97
CA ASP A 101 9.28 27.83 11.85
C ASP A 101 8.15 27.26 10.97
N GLU A 102 7.82 25.97 11.11
CA GLU A 102 6.84 25.27 10.24
C GLU A 102 5.45 25.94 10.26
N ARG A 103 5.17 26.75 11.28
CA ARG A 103 3.95 27.55 11.45
C ARG A 103 3.86 28.70 10.44
N GLU A 104 4.98 29.13 9.86
CA GLU A 104 5.07 30.25 8.91
C GLU A 104 4.99 29.83 7.43
N ALA A 105 5.02 28.52 7.15
CA ALA A 105 4.87 27.99 5.79
C ALA A 105 3.42 28.13 5.29
N GLY A 106 3.07 29.32 4.80
CA GLY A 106 1.78 29.64 4.18
C GLY A 106 1.50 28.83 2.90
N GLY A 107 0.29 28.97 2.35
CA GLY A 107 -0.07 28.34 1.06
C GLY A 107 -0.69 26.95 1.14
N ARG A 108 -1.12 26.50 2.34
CA ARG A 108 -1.71 25.16 2.56
C ARG A 108 -2.88 25.23 3.54
N VAL A 109 -3.88 24.38 3.34
CA VAL A 109 -4.97 24.12 4.31
C VAL A 109 -4.76 22.74 4.92
N ILE A 110 -4.40 22.71 6.20
CA ILE A 110 -4.15 21.47 6.96
C ILE A 110 -5.47 20.75 7.25
N LEU A 111 -5.53 19.45 6.94
CA LEU A 111 -6.72 18.61 7.13
C LEU A 111 -6.59 17.66 8.32
N GLU A 112 -5.37 17.33 8.74
CA GLU A 112 -5.10 16.50 9.92
C GLU A 112 -3.82 16.96 10.62
N ASP A 113 -3.65 16.56 11.88
CA ASP A 113 -2.41 16.79 12.61
C ASP A 113 -1.36 15.73 12.26
N TRP A 114 -0.13 15.91 12.73
CA TRP A 114 0.95 14.96 12.51
C TRP A 114 0.64 13.61 13.15
N THR A 115 0.77 12.54 12.37
CA THR A 115 0.48 11.16 12.78
C THR A 115 1.41 10.17 12.05
N PRO A 116 1.65 8.95 12.56
CA PRO A 116 2.30 7.91 11.77
C PRO A 116 1.56 7.68 10.44
N LEU A 117 2.29 7.37 9.37
CA LEU A 117 1.69 7.21 8.04
C LEU A 117 0.56 6.17 8.02
N GLY A 118 0.67 5.09 8.78
CA GLY A 118 -0.34 4.05 8.88
C GLY A 118 -1.66 4.51 9.51
N GLU A 119 -1.65 5.66 10.19
CA GLU A 119 -2.80 6.26 10.87
C GLU A 119 -3.36 7.49 10.14
N SER A 120 -2.69 7.94 9.06
CA SER A 120 -3.14 9.07 8.25
C SER A 120 -4.52 8.83 7.62
N SER A 121 -5.29 9.91 7.46
CA SER A 121 -6.61 9.92 6.82
C SER A 121 -6.63 9.33 5.41
N ILE A 122 -5.50 9.21 4.72
CA ILE A 122 -5.44 8.52 3.41
C ILE A 122 -5.97 7.08 3.50
N TRP A 123 -5.77 6.39 4.62
CA TRP A 123 -6.27 5.02 4.83
C TRP A 123 -7.76 5.00 5.15
N GLN A 124 -8.28 6.05 5.77
CA GLN A 124 -9.72 6.24 5.96
C GLN A 124 -10.40 6.53 4.62
N PHE A 125 -9.80 7.36 3.77
CA PHE A 125 -10.24 7.55 2.39
C PHE A 125 -10.21 6.24 1.59
N ASN A 126 -9.12 5.46 1.70
CA ASN A 126 -9.00 4.17 1.04
C ASN A 126 -10.09 3.19 1.48
N ARG A 127 -10.38 3.14 2.79
CA ARG A 127 -11.47 2.34 3.33
C ARG A 127 -12.82 2.81 2.79
N LEU A 128 -13.09 4.12 2.82
CA LEU A 128 -14.32 4.71 2.29
C LEU A 128 -14.50 4.37 0.80
N PHE A 129 -13.40 4.41 0.02
CA PHE A 129 -13.36 4.02 -1.39
C PHE A 129 -13.91 2.61 -1.59
N TRP A 130 -13.34 1.62 -0.93
CA TRP A 130 -13.76 0.23 -1.10
C TRP A 130 -15.16 -0.06 -0.53
N GLN A 131 -15.58 0.63 0.55
CA GLN A 131 -16.95 0.52 1.07
C GLN A 131 -18.00 1.09 0.12
N ARG A 132 -17.61 2.10 -0.68
CA ARG A 132 -18.51 2.88 -1.54
C ARG A 132 -18.05 2.88 -3.00
N VAL A 133 -17.39 1.81 -3.44
CA VAL A 133 -16.77 1.74 -4.77
C VAL A 133 -17.80 1.96 -5.88
N THR A 134 -19.03 1.46 -5.69
CA THR A 134 -20.14 1.68 -6.64
C THR A 134 -20.54 3.15 -6.77
N ASP A 135 -20.54 3.92 -5.68
CA ASP A 135 -20.83 5.36 -5.72
C ASP A 135 -19.72 6.11 -6.47
N TRP A 136 -18.46 5.73 -6.21
CA TRP A 136 -17.31 6.30 -6.89
C TRP A 136 -17.30 6.00 -8.40
N GLU A 137 -17.45 4.73 -8.79
CA GLU A 137 -17.46 4.27 -10.18
C GLU A 137 -18.59 4.92 -10.99
N ARG A 138 -19.78 5.06 -10.39
CA ARG A 138 -20.93 5.73 -11.02
C ARG A 138 -20.58 7.14 -11.44
N GLN A 139 -19.97 7.92 -10.55
CA GLN A 139 -19.61 9.30 -10.85
C GLN A 139 -18.34 9.40 -11.71
N ALA A 140 -17.42 8.45 -11.60
CA ALA A 140 -16.21 8.39 -12.43
C ALA A 140 -16.50 7.95 -13.87
N GLY A 141 -17.62 7.25 -14.10
CA GLY A 141 -18.01 6.71 -15.41
C GLY A 141 -17.14 5.52 -15.86
N ARG A 142 -16.37 4.93 -14.95
CA ARG A 142 -15.47 3.80 -15.22
C ARG A 142 -15.25 2.96 -13.96
N GLY A 143 -14.97 1.68 -14.15
CA GLY A 143 -14.65 0.76 -13.06
C GLY A 143 -13.25 1.00 -12.48
N PHE A 144 -13.04 0.62 -11.21
CA PHE A 144 -11.74 0.80 -10.54
C PHE A 144 -10.61 0.04 -11.26
N GLU A 145 -10.91 -1.08 -11.92
CA GLU A 145 -9.91 -1.86 -12.66
C GLU A 145 -9.24 -1.05 -13.78
N ALA A 146 -9.92 -0.03 -14.33
CA ALA A 146 -9.36 0.87 -15.34
C ALA A 146 -8.22 1.74 -14.80
N ALA A 147 -8.10 1.89 -13.48
CA ALA A 147 -6.99 2.59 -12.83
C ALA A 147 -5.73 1.73 -12.68
N LEU A 148 -5.84 0.40 -12.86
CA LEU A 148 -4.68 -0.50 -12.81
C LEU A 148 -3.77 -0.27 -14.01
N PRO A 149 -2.44 -0.49 -13.90
CA PRO A 149 -1.49 -0.25 -15.00
C PRO A 149 -1.82 -0.95 -16.32
N SER A 150 -2.50 -2.10 -16.27
CA SER A 150 -2.97 -2.88 -17.42
C SER A 150 -4.44 -2.67 -17.79
N GLY A 151 -5.19 -1.87 -17.01
CA GLY A 151 -6.65 -1.79 -17.09
C GLY A 151 -7.40 -3.07 -16.66
N ARG A 152 -6.67 -4.06 -16.12
CA ARG A 152 -7.18 -5.34 -15.60
C ARG A 152 -6.22 -5.89 -14.54
N SER A 153 -6.74 -6.71 -13.64
CA SER A 153 -5.92 -7.42 -12.64
C SER A 153 -5.08 -8.52 -13.28
N ASP A 154 -3.79 -8.59 -12.94
CA ASP A 154 -2.88 -9.67 -13.36
C ASP A 154 -3.35 -11.03 -12.83
N ALA A 155 -4.05 -11.08 -11.70
CA ALA A 155 -4.54 -12.33 -11.14
C ALA A 155 -5.63 -13.00 -11.98
N ASN A 156 -6.27 -12.26 -12.89
CA ASN A 156 -7.24 -12.82 -13.84
C ASN A 156 -6.55 -13.47 -15.06
N HIS A 157 -5.21 -13.51 -15.11
CA HIS A 157 -4.49 -14.10 -16.23
C HIS A 157 -4.78 -15.62 -16.31
N PRO A 158 -5.33 -16.15 -17.43
CA PRO A 158 -5.78 -17.53 -17.50
C PRO A 158 -4.72 -18.58 -17.16
N ALA A 159 -3.47 -18.37 -17.62
CA ALA A 159 -2.37 -19.28 -17.29
C ALA A 159 -1.96 -19.22 -15.80
N ALA A 160 -2.07 -18.06 -15.16
CA ALA A 160 -1.76 -17.93 -13.74
C ALA A 160 -2.84 -18.63 -12.89
N VAL A 161 -4.11 -18.49 -13.28
CA VAL A 161 -5.22 -19.21 -12.66
C VAL A 161 -5.06 -20.72 -12.86
N ALA A 162 -4.70 -21.18 -14.06
CA ALA A 162 -4.49 -22.59 -14.35
C ALA A 162 -3.36 -23.20 -13.50
N ASP A 163 -2.23 -22.50 -13.36
CA ASP A 163 -1.11 -22.93 -12.51
C ASP A 163 -1.55 -22.99 -11.02
N ALA A 164 -2.26 -21.96 -10.53
CA ALA A 164 -2.77 -21.95 -9.15
C ALA A 164 -3.74 -23.10 -8.85
N VAL A 165 -4.62 -23.46 -9.81
CA VAL A 165 -5.50 -24.63 -9.69
C VAL A 165 -4.68 -25.93 -9.70
N ALA A 166 -3.65 -26.04 -10.56
CA ALA A 166 -2.81 -27.22 -10.65
C ALA A 166 -2.00 -27.48 -9.36
N ASP A 167 -1.48 -26.42 -8.74
CA ASP A 167 -0.78 -26.49 -7.45
C ASP A 167 -1.72 -27.00 -6.35
N PHE A 168 -2.92 -26.41 -6.25
CA PHE A 168 -3.91 -26.84 -5.27
C PHE A 168 -4.37 -28.29 -5.53
N TRP A 169 -4.60 -28.65 -6.79
CA TRP A 169 -4.97 -30.01 -7.19
C TRP A 169 -3.92 -31.04 -6.77
N THR A 170 -2.63 -30.70 -6.92
CA THR A 170 -1.52 -31.56 -6.51
C THR A 170 -1.57 -31.82 -5.01
N LEU A 171 -1.79 -30.79 -4.20
CA LEU A 171 -1.98 -30.92 -2.75
C LEU A 171 -3.14 -31.88 -2.42
N LEU A 172 -4.31 -31.71 -3.05
CA LEU A 172 -5.46 -32.57 -2.78
C LEU A 172 -5.18 -34.04 -3.10
N VAL A 173 -4.57 -34.31 -4.26
CA VAL A 173 -4.20 -35.67 -4.68
C VAL A 173 -3.18 -36.30 -3.73
N GLU A 174 -2.21 -35.53 -3.24
CA GLU A 174 -1.23 -36.04 -2.26
C GLU A 174 -1.86 -36.38 -0.92
N LEU A 175 -2.77 -35.54 -0.42
CA LEU A 175 -3.50 -35.80 0.82
C LEU A 175 -4.41 -37.02 0.68
N ASP A 176 -5.12 -37.14 -0.44
CA ASP A 176 -6.05 -38.24 -0.70
C ASP A 176 -5.31 -39.59 -0.79
N LYS A 177 -4.17 -39.63 -1.49
CA LYS A 177 -3.28 -40.81 -1.55
C LYS A 177 -2.81 -41.29 -0.17
N ARG A 178 -2.71 -40.38 0.80
CA ARG A 178 -2.30 -40.66 2.18
C ARG A 178 -3.48 -40.88 3.13
N ALA A 179 -4.72 -40.86 2.61
CA ALA A 179 -5.95 -40.86 3.40
C ALA A 179 -6.00 -39.72 4.45
N GLN A 180 -5.43 -38.57 4.11
CA GLN A 180 -5.33 -37.37 4.95
C GLN A 180 -6.20 -36.21 4.43
N LEU A 181 -6.91 -36.39 3.32
CA LEU A 181 -7.76 -35.35 2.75
C LEU A 181 -9.04 -35.18 3.61
N PRO A 182 -9.30 -33.99 4.19
CA PRO A 182 -10.49 -33.75 5.00
C PRO A 182 -11.79 -33.92 4.19
N PRO A 183 -12.91 -34.36 4.81
CA PRO A 183 -14.17 -34.57 4.09
C PRO A 183 -14.68 -33.31 3.38
N GLU A 184 -14.54 -32.14 4.00
CA GLU A 184 -14.81 -30.83 3.40
C GLU A 184 -13.49 -30.14 3.04
N ILE A 185 -13.44 -29.57 1.83
CA ILE A 185 -12.25 -28.92 1.28
C ILE A 185 -12.45 -27.41 1.34
N PHE A 186 -11.83 -26.74 2.32
CA PHE A 186 -11.95 -25.28 2.46
C PHE A 186 -10.87 -24.55 1.65
N ALA A 187 -11.32 -23.61 0.82
CA ALA A 187 -10.49 -22.62 0.13
C ALA A 187 -11.05 -21.21 0.41
N LEU A 188 -10.18 -20.21 0.48
CA LEU A 188 -10.54 -18.86 0.86
C LEU A 188 -9.87 -17.85 -0.08
N GLU A 189 -10.63 -16.88 -0.57
CA GLU A 189 -10.11 -15.69 -1.22
C GLU A 189 -10.48 -14.45 -0.39
N ILE A 190 -9.48 -13.70 0.08
CA ILE A 190 -9.67 -12.45 0.85
C ILE A 190 -9.41 -11.26 -0.08
N GLY A 191 -10.29 -10.27 -0.06
CA GLY A 191 -10.26 -9.11 -0.96
C GLY A 191 -10.68 -9.51 -2.37
N VAL A 192 -11.88 -10.08 -2.51
CA VAL A 192 -12.34 -10.74 -3.75
C VAL A 192 -12.54 -9.82 -4.94
N GLY A 193 -12.61 -8.51 -4.72
CA GLY A 193 -12.84 -7.52 -5.78
C GLY A 193 -14.10 -7.85 -6.59
N SER A 194 -13.96 -7.93 -7.92
CA SER A 194 -15.09 -8.27 -8.80
C SER A 194 -15.48 -9.75 -8.81
N GLY A 195 -14.77 -10.64 -8.10
CA GLY A 195 -14.99 -12.10 -8.11
C GLY A 195 -14.58 -12.82 -9.40
N THR A 196 -14.11 -12.08 -10.41
CA THR A 196 -13.69 -12.62 -11.73
C THR A 196 -12.67 -13.74 -11.58
N ARG A 197 -11.66 -13.55 -10.73
CA ARG A 197 -10.63 -14.55 -10.50
C ARG A 197 -11.21 -15.83 -9.89
N ALA A 198 -12.00 -15.70 -8.83
CA ALA A 198 -12.65 -16.83 -8.17
C ALA A 198 -13.50 -17.64 -9.16
N GLY A 199 -14.26 -16.98 -10.04
CA GLY A 199 -15.01 -17.64 -11.12
C GLY A 199 -14.10 -18.45 -12.05
N LEU A 200 -13.05 -17.82 -12.60
CA LEU A 200 -12.08 -18.51 -13.47
C LEU A 200 -11.40 -19.70 -12.77
N TRP A 201 -11.10 -19.56 -11.48
CA TRP A 201 -10.50 -20.62 -10.68
C TRP A 201 -11.47 -21.79 -10.48
N LEU A 202 -12.73 -21.51 -10.12
CA LEU A 202 -13.77 -22.51 -9.90
C LEU A 202 -14.14 -23.25 -11.19
N ASP A 203 -14.28 -22.54 -12.32
CA ASP A 203 -14.49 -23.13 -13.64
C ASP A 203 -13.37 -24.13 -13.97
N ARG A 204 -12.12 -23.72 -13.77
CA ARG A 204 -10.96 -24.54 -14.09
C ARG A 204 -10.85 -25.74 -13.14
N PHE A 205 -11.11 -25.56 -11.84
CA PHE A 205 -11.08 -26.64 -10.85
C PHE A 205 -12.17 -27.68 -11.16
N LYS A 206 -13.41 -27.23 -11.43
CA LYS A 206 -14.53 -28.11 -11.80
C LYS A 206 -14.22 -28.93 -13.04
N ALA A 207 -13.70 -28.30 -14.09
CA ALA A 207 -13.34 -28.99 -15.33
C ALA A 207 -12.29 -30.09 -15.11
N ILE A 208 -11.32 -29.89 -14.22
CA ILE A 208 -10.33 -30.91 -13.88
C ILE A 208 -10.97 -32.06 -13.07
N ASP A 209 -11.85 -31.74 -12.13
CA ASP A 209 -12.57 -32.75 -11.33
C ASP A 209 -13.47 -33.63 -12.19
N GLU A 210 -14.24 -33.02 -13.12
CA GLU A 210 -15.08 -33.75 -14.06
C GLU A 210 -14.27 -34.66 -14.98
N ALA A 211 -13.12 -34.19 -15.49
CA ALA A 211 -12.25 -34.98 -16.34
C ALA A 211 -11.56 -36.15 -15.60
N ARG A 212 -11.36 -36.04 -14.28
CA ARG A 212 -10.67 -37.06 -13.46
C ARG A 212 -11.60 -37.90 -12.60
N ALA A 213 -12.88 -37.53 -12.50
CA ALA A 213 -13.91 -38.18 -11.69
C ALA A 213 -13.49 -38.38 -10.21
N THR A 214 -12.81 -37.40 -9.62
CA THR A 214 -12.32 -37.47 -8.22
C THR A 214 -13.38 -37.08 -7.19
N GLY A 215 -14.39 -36.30 -7.57
CA GLY A 215 -15.46 -35.84 -6.68
C GLY A 215 -15.02 -34.76 -5.67
N PHE A 216 -13.89 -34.11 -5.90
CA PHE A 216 -13.38 -33.05 -5.04
C PHE A 216 -14.23 -31.78 -5.14
N TYR A 217 -14.79 -31.47 -6.32
CA TYR A 217 -15.56 -30.24 -6.52
C TYR A 217 -16.81 -30.20 -5.64
N ALA A 218 -17.55 -31.31 -5.52
CA ALA A 218 -18.73 -31.41 -4.65
C ALA A 218 -18.42 -31.22 -3.15
N ARG A 219 -17.17 -31.47 -2.74
CA ARG A 219 -16.68 -31.31 -1.36
C ARG A 219 -16.11 -29.92 -1.08
N LEU A 220 -15.94 -29.10 -2.11
CA LEU A 220 -15.38 -27.77 -2.01
C LEU A 220 -16.30 -26.84 -1.18
N ARG A 221 -15.67 -26.01 -0.36
CA ARG A 221 -16.25 -24.89 0.37
C ARG A 221 -15.37 -23.67 0.08
N PHE A 222 -15.71 -22.95 -0.98
CA PHE A 222 -14.96 -21.78 -1.42
C PHE A 222 -15.53 -20.52 -0.77
N LEU A 223 -14.73 -19.84 0.03
CA LEU A 223 -15.15 -18.68 0.81
C LEU A 223 -14.70 -17.40 0.11
N LEU A 224 -15.66 -16.52 -0.19
CA LEU A 224 -15.43 -15.17 -0.67
C LEU A 224 -15.46 -14.21 0.51
N ALA A 225 -14.31 -13.60 0.83
CA ALA A 225 -14.14 -12.75 1.99
C ALA A 225 -13.79 -11.31 1.59
N ASP A 226 -14.59 -10.36 2.05
CA ASP A 226 -14.35 -8.92 1.90
C ASP A 226 -15.17 -8.19 2.97
N TYR A 227 -14.79 -6.97 3.35
CA TYR A 227 -15.57 -6.19 4.32
C TYR A 227 -16.66 -5.35 3.64
N SER A 228 -16.57 -5.17 2.32
CA SER A 228 -17.52 -4.39 1.52
C SER A 228 -18.63 -5.30 1.00
N LEU A 229 -19.86 -5.11 1.52
CA LEU A 229 -21.03 -5.86 1.06
C LEU A 229 -21.31 -5.67 -0.44
N PRO A 230 -21.25 -4.45 -1.02
CA PRO A 230 -21.40 -4.28 -2.47
C PRO A 230 -20.37 -5.06 -3.30
N THR A 231 -19.12 -5.14 -2.81
CA THR A 231 -18.07 -5.95 -3.45
C THR A 231 -18.41 -7.44 -3.39
N LEU A 232 -18.88 -7.92 -2.24
CA LEU A 232 -19.33 -9.31 -2.07
C LEU A 232 -20.51 -9.66 -2.99
N ASP A 233 -21.52 -8.80 -3.10
CA ASP A 233 -22.66 -9.01 -4.01
C ASP A 233 -22.22 -9.10 -5.47
N ARG A 234 -21.29 -8.23 -5.89
CA ARG A 234 -20.67 -8.27 -7.23
C ARG A 234 -19.89 -9.56 -7.44
N ALA A 235 -19.12 -10.00 -6.45
CA ALA A 235 -18.33 -11.23 -6.53
C ALA A 235 -19.21 -12.48 -6.60
N MET A 236 -20.32 -12.54 -5.85
CA MET A 236 -21.28 -13.65 -5.95
C MET A 236 -21.93 -13.74 -7.31
N SER A 237 -22.28 -12.60 -7.91
CA SER A 237 -22.82 -12.56 -9.27
C SER A 237 -21.83 -13.15 -10.28
N ALA A 238 -20.52 -12.96 -10.08
CA ALA A 238 -19.47 -13.51 -10.93
C ALA A 238 -19.29 -15.03 -10.79
N VAL A 239 -19.77 -15.64 -9.70
CA VAL A 239 -19.64 -17.08 -9.42
C VAL A 239 -21.00 -17.79 -9.30
N GLU A 240 -22.06 -17.21 -9.86
CA GLU A 240 -23.44 -17.72 -9.81
C GLU A 240 -23.54 -19.22 -10.20
N ALA A 241 -22.76 -19.64 -11.21
CA ALA A 241 -22.69 -21.02 -11.69
C ALA A 241 -22.10 -22.03 -10.66
N HIS A 242 -21.53 -21.54 -9.57
CA HIS A 242 -20.87 -22.31 -8.51
C HIS A 242 -21.50 -22.08 -7.13
N ARG A 243 -22.69 -21.47 -7.06
CA ARG A 243 -23.36 -21.09 -5.80
C ARG A 243 -23.48 -22.22 -4.77
N ASP A 244 -23.53 -23.47 -5.21
CA ASP A 244 -23.67 -24.64 -4.32
C ASP A 244 -22.40 -24.96 -3.52
N VAL A 245 -21.24 -24.44 -3.93
CA VAL A 245 -19.94 -24.65 -3.28
C VAL A 245 -19.31 -23.35 -2.75
N VAL A 246 -19.96 -22.21 -2.99
CA VAL A 246 -19.46 -20.89 -2.61
C VAL A 246 -20.24 -20.33 -1.42
N SER A 247 -19.57 -19.61 -0.52
CA SER A 247 -20.21 -18.80 0.50
C SER A 247 -19.52 -17.45 0.65
N MET A 248 -20.29 -16.39 0.93
CA MET A 248 -19.75 -15.08 1.30
C MET A 248 -19.55 -14.97 2.80
N ILE A 249 -18.52 -14.24 3.20
CA ILE A 249 -18.29 -13.89 4.60
C ILE A 249 -17.70 -12.49 4.74
N ALA A 250 -18.45 -11.60 5.39
CA ALA A 250 -17.99 -10.26 5.70
C ALA A 250 -16.75 -10.33 6.61
N THR A 251 -15.59 -9.93 6.09
CA THR A 251 -14.30 -10.17 6.73
C THR A 251 -13.38 -8.96 6.54
N ASP A 252 -12.83 -8.46 7.65
CA ASP A 252 -11.76 -7.47 7.61
C ASP A 252 -10.44 -8.17 7.27
N ALA A 253 -9.78 -7.76 6.19
CA ALA A 253 -8.51 -8.33 5.76
C ALA A 253 -7.40 -8.15 6.81
N LEU A 254 -7.46 -7.14 7.69
CA LEU A 254 -6.49 -7.00 8.78
C LEU A 254 -6.58 -8.14 9.79
N ASN A 255 -7.79 -8.67 10.02
CA ASN A 255 -8.02 -9.71 11.02
C ASN A 255 -9.08 -10.73 10.57
N PRO A 256 -8.77 -11.56 9.56
CA PRO A 256 -9.68 -12.59 9.08
C PRO A 256 -10.02 -13.62 10.16
N LEU A 257 -9.10 -13.86 11.10
CA LEU A 257 -9.29 -14.76 12.24
C LEU A 257 -10.52 -14.43 13.08
N ARG A 258 -10.87 -13.14 13.21
CA ARG A 258 -12.03 -12.69 13.98
C ARG A 258 -13.34 -13.28 13.44
N ALA A 259 -13.52 -13.27 12.13
CA ALA A 259 -14.71 -13.83 11.49
C ALA A 259 -14.60 -15.35 11.27
N LEU A 260 -13.38 -15.85 11.04
CA LEU A 260 -13.13 -17.21 10.57
C LEU A 260 -12.54 -18.15 11.63
N SER A 261 -12.59 -17.79 12.91
CA SER A 261 -11.98 -18.58 14.00
C SER A 261 -12.46 -20.04 14.06
N PHE A 262 -13.69 -20.34 13.63
CA PHE A 262 -14.23 -21.70 13.53
C PHE A 262 -13.56 -22.57 12.46
N LEU A 263 -12.76 -21.96 11.58
CA LEU A 263 -11.95 -22.59 10.52
C LEU A 263 -10.46 -22.67 10.85
N ARG A 264 -10.06 -22.37 12.10
CA ARG A 264 -8.68 -22.60 12.55
C ARG A 264 -8.20 -23.99 12.15
N TYR A 265 -7.05 -24.04 11.49
CA TYR A 265 -6.42 -25.26 10.99
C TYR A 265 -7.21 -26.09 9.97
N LYS A 266 -8.15 -25.49 9.23
CA LYS A 266 -9.01 -26.21 8.26
C LYS A 266 -8.82 -25.78 6.81
N ILE A 267 -8.31 -24.58 6.55
CA ILE A 267 -8.26 -24.03 5.18
C ILE A 267 -7.02 -24.55 4.46
N LEU A 268 -7.21 -25.22 3.33
CA LEU A 268 -6.10 -25.80 2.55
C LEU A 268 -5.46 -24.78 1.60
N TYR A 269 -6.21 -23.77 1.17
CA TYR A 269 -5.72 -22.73 0.27
C TYR A 269 -6.31 -21.38 0.64
N VAL A 270 -5.44 -20.41 0.89
CA VAL A 270 -5.82 -19.00 1.03
C VAL A 270 -5.16 -18.20 -0.09
N HIS A 271 -5.94 -17.36 -0.75
CA HIS A 271 -5.47 -16.48 -1.81
C HIS A 271 -5.83 -15.02 -1.55
N LEU A 272 -4.91 -14.12 -1.87
CA LEU A 272 -5.12 -12.67 -1.90
C LEU A 272 -4.48 -12.08 -3.16
N THR A 273 -5.04 -10.97 -3.65
CA THR A 273 -4.44 -10.20 -4.74
C THR A 273 -4.70 -8.71 -4.57
N ASN A 274 -3.64 -7.91 -4.64
CA ASN A 274 -3.68 -6.46 -4.46
C ASN A 274 -4.40 -6.07 -3.16
N VAL A 275 -4.15 -6.86 -2.11
CA VAL A 275 -4.72 -6.60 -0.77
C VAL A 275 -3.63 -6.02 0.10
N TYR A 276 -2.47 -6.67 0.19
CA TYR A 276 -1.41 -6.23 1.11
C TYR A 276 -0.86 -4.87 0.71
N ASP A 277 -0.80 -4.55 -0.58
CA ASP A 277 -0.42 -3.22 -1.08
C ASP A 277 -1.48 -2.13 -0.83
N ASN A 278 -2.70 -2.50 -0.44
CA ASN A 278 -3.82 -1.61 -0.13
C ASN A 278 -4.08 -1.49 1.38
N LEU A 279 -3.24 -2.08 2.23
CA LEU A 279 -3.36 -2.02 3.69
C LEU A 279 -2.42 -0.96 4.32
N PRO A 280 -2.75 -0.44 5.53
CA PRO A 280 -1.96 0.57 6.20
C PRO A 280 -0.49 0.19 6.40
N VAL A 281 0.39 1.20 6.29
CA VAL A 281 1.84 1.05 6.35
C VAL A 281 2.46 2.27 7.01
N ASP A 282 3.42 2.02 7.90
CA ASP A 282 4.33 3.04 8.43
C ASP A 282 5.64 2.99 7.66
N GLU A 283 6.46 4.03 7.80
CA GLU A 283 7.79 4.06 7.19
C GLU A 283 8.84 4.45 8.22
N LEU A 284 10.00 3.80 8.12
CA LEU A 284 11.17 4.16 8.91
C LEU A 284 12.29 4.65 8.01
N VAL A 285 13.08 5.57 8.56
CA VAL A 285 14.36 5.99 8.01
C VAL A 285 15.44 5.63 9.02
N ARG A 286 16.41 4.82 8.61
CA ARG A 286 17.68 4.68 9.31
C ARG A 286 18.67 5.65 8.68
N ARG A 287 19.22 6.54 9.51
CA ARG A 287 20.16 7.57 9.06
C ARG A 287 21.20 7.86 10.13
N ASP A 288 22.47 7.83 9.75
CA ASP A 288 23.59 8.19 10.64
C ASP A 288 23.53 7.41 11.98
N GLY A 289 23.12 6.13 11.91
CA GLY A 289 22.96 5.25 13.08
C GLY A 289 21.71 5.49 13.93
N GLN A 290 20.86 6.45 13.57
CA GLN A 290 19.60 6.76 14.25
C GLN A 290 18.40 6.22 13.45
N LEU A 291 17.30 5.97 14.15
CA LEU A 291 16.01 5.60 13.55
C LEU A 291 15.03 6.75 13.67
N TYR A 292 14.26 6.95 12.60
CA TYR A 292 13.20 7.94 12.51
C TYR A 292 11.94 7.29 11.98
N LEU A 293 10.80 7.59 12.61
CA LEU A 293 9.48 7.32 12.07
C LEU A 293 9.11 8.44 11.11
N VAL A 294 8.61 8.08 9.92
CA VAL A 294 7.98 9.05 9.03
C VAL A 294 6.57 9.31 9.54
N GLU A 295 6.35 10.54 9.99
CA GLU A 295 5.02 11.04 10.29
C GLU A 295 4.52 11.89 9.14
N THR A 296 3.21 11.86 8.93
CA THR A 296 2.55 12.64 7.89
C THR A 296 1.45 13.51 8.45
N ARG A 297 1.12 14.55 7.69
CA ARG A 297 -0.14 15.27 7.81
C ARG A 297 -0.71 15.57 6.44
N ALA A 298 -1.96 15.25 6.23
CA ALA A 298 -2.72 15.59 5.05
C ALA A 298 -3.06 17.09 5.00
N TYR A 299 -2.95 17.64 3.79
CA TYR A 299 -3.31 19.02 3.49
C TYR A 299 -3.79 19.15 2.04
N LEU A 300 -4.44 20.28 1.76
CA LEU A 300 -4.70 20.74 0.40
C LEU A 300 -3.78 21.94 0.10
N PRO A 301 -3.05 21.95 -1.03
CA PRO A 301 -2.43 23.18 -1.52
C PRO A 301 -3.49 24.27 -1.67
N GLU A 302 -3.18 25.52 -1.35
CA GLU A 302 -4.16 26.61 -1.30
C GLU A 302 -5.01 26.76 -2.58
N PRO A 303 -4.47 26.66 -3.81
CA PRO A 303 -5.29 26.70 -5.02
C PRO A 303 -6.34 25.57 -5.08
N ALA A 304 -5.96 24.36 -4.65
CA ALA A 304 -6.86 23.21 -4.61
C ALA A 304 -7.92 23.39 -3.51
N ALA A 305 -7.51 23.87 -2.33
CA ALA A 305 -8.41 24.17 -1.23
C ALA A 305 -9.46 25.23 -1.62
N ARG A 306 -9.05 26.32 -2.28
CA ARG A 306 -9.97 27.36 -2.79
C ARG A 306 -10.95 26.81 -3.82
N ALA A 307 -10.48 25.95 -4.74
CA ALA A 307 -11.33 25.33 -5.74
C ALA A 307 -12.38 24.40 -5.11
N VAL A 308 -11.97 23.54 -4.17
CA VAL A 308 -12.88 22.64 -3.42
C VAL A 308 -13.90 23.46 -2.63
N ALA A 309 -13.44 24.46 -1.88
CA ALA A 309 -14.30 25.31 -1.07
C ALA A 309 -15.35 26.03 -1.92
N ALA A 310 -14.93 26.64 -3.04
CA ALA A 310 -15.85 27.33 -3.96
C ALA A 310 -16.86 26.37 -4.61
N ALA A 311 -16.42 25.20 -5.09
CA ALA A 311 -17.28 24.23 -5.75
C ALA A 311 -18.39 23.67 -4.84
N HIS A 312 -18.14 23.66 -3.52
CA HIS A 312 -19.05 23.08 -2.54
C HIS A 312 -19.67 24.09 -1.58
N GLY A 313 -19.46 25.40 -1.81
CA GLY A 313 -20.04 26.46 -0.99
C GLY A 313 -19.55 26.47 0.46
N LEU A 314 -18.27 26.18 0.68
CA LEU A 314 -17.62 26.12 1.99
C LEU A 314 -16.61 27.26 2.15
N GLY A 315 -16.33 27.63 3.40
CA GLY A 315 -15.16 28.42 3.79
C GLY A 315 -13.89 27.56 3.91
N LEU A 316 -12.71 28.17 3.70
CA LEU A 316 -11.43 27.45 3.82
C LEU A 316 -11.22 26.84 5.21
N SER A 317 -11.65 27.53 6.27
CA SER A 317 -11.56 27.05 7.66
C SER A 317 -12.49 25.87 7.95
N GLU A 318 -13.51 25.65 7.13
CA GLU A 318 -14.50 24.58 7.31
C GLU A 318 -14.04 23.26 6.66
N LEU A 319 -13.04 23.31 5.78
CA LEU A 319 -12.58 22.15 5.02
C LEU A 319 -12.13 21.00 5.92
N ARG A 320 -11.33 21.27 6.95
CA ARG A 320 -10.85 20.25 7.90
C ARG A 320 -12.01 19.50 8.55
N ALA A 321 -12.97 20.24 9.13
CA ALA A 321 -14.13 19.65 9.78
C ALA A 321 -15.05 18.90 8.79
N THR A 322 -15.19 19.42 7.57
CA THR A 322 -16.03 18.80 6.54
C THR A 322 -15.42 17.50 6.00
N VAL A 323 -14.09 17.46 5.83
CA VAL A 323 -13.36 16.24 5.47
C VAL A 323 -13.48 15.19 6.58
N ALA A 324 -13.32 15.58 7.85
CA ALA A 324 -13.52 14.67 8.97
C ALA A 324 -14.94 14.08 8.98
N ARG A 325 -15.96 14.91 8.74
CA ARG A 325 -17.35 14.44 8.60
C ARG A 325 -17.57 13.51 7.41
N LEU A 326 -16.94 13.76 6.27
CA LEU A 326 -16.97 12.85 5.11
C LEU A 326 -16.40 11.48 5.47
N LEU A 327 -15.28 11.43 6.18
CA LEU A 327 -14.63 10.17 6.56
C LEU A 327 -15.43 9.37 7.60
N ASP A 328 -16.16 10.06 8.48
CA ASP A 328 -17.01 9.44 9.50
C ASP A 328 -18.38 8.99 8.95
N THR A 329 -19.06 9.87 8.21
CA THR A 329 -20.46 9.66 7.77
C THR A 329 -20.58 9.17 6.33
N GLY A 330 -19.52 9.24 5.54
CA GLY A 330 -19.52 8.91 4.11
C GLY A 330 -20.13 10.01 3.22
N PRO A 331 -20.48 9.68 1.96
CA PRO A 331 -20.93 10.66 0.97
C PRO A 331 -22.29 11.29 1.29
N ASP A 332 -23.00 10.86 2.33
CA ASP A 332 -24.29 11.41 2.73
C ASP A 332 -24.16 12.72 3.54
N LEU A 333 -22.94 13.22 3.79
CA LEU A 333 -22.66 14.36 4.69
C LEU A 333 -23.43 15.66 4.38
N PHE A 334 -23.85 15.87 3.12
CA PHE A 334 -24.60 17.05 2.70
C PHE A 334 -26.11 16.82 2.61
N GLY A 335 -26.61 15.62 2.95
CA GLY A 335 -27.97 15.18 2.64
C GLY A 335 -28.21 14.90 1.15
N ASP A 336 -27.20 15.17 0.30
CA ASP A 336 -27.15 14.84 -1.12
C ASP A 336 -25.91 14.00 -1.38
N ARG A 337 -26.13 12.74 -1.72
CA ARG A 337 -25.09 11.73 -1.94
C ARG A 337 -24.20 12.08 -3.12
N GLU A 338 -24.75 12.56 -4.23
CA GLU A 338 -23.97 12.89 -5.43
C GLU A 338 -23.04 14.07 -5.15
N ARG A 339 -23.53 15.08 -4.43
CA ARG A 339 -22.70 16.20 -3.95
C ARG A 339 -21.57 15.71 -3.04
N GLY A 340 -21.85 14.79 -2.12
CA GLY A 340 -20.82 14.25 -1.22
C GLY A 340 -19.75 13.43 -1.93
N VAL A 341 -20.13 12.62 -2.93
CA VAL A 341 -19.15 11.91 -3.79
C VAL A 341 -18.32 12.91 -4.59
N ALA A 342 -18.94 13.97 -5.13
CA ALA A 342 -18.20 15.01 -5.86
C ALA A 342 -17.21 15.75 -4.96
N PHE A 343 -17.61 16.10 -3.74
CA PHE A 343 -16.74 16.69 -2.72
C PHE A 343 -15.56 15.76 -2.42
N TRP A 344 -15.84 14.51 -2.10
CA TRP A 344 -14.82 13.50 -1.83
C TRP A 344 -13.81 13.37 -2.96
N ARG A 345 -14.27 13.24 -4.22
CA ARG A 345 -13.37 13.11 -5.38
C ARG A 345 -12.48 14.34 -5.56
N THR A 346 -13.04 15.54 -5.44
CA THR A 346 -12.25 16.78 -5.56
C THR A 346 -11.23 16.96 -4.45
N VAL A 347 -11.59 16.60 -3.20
CA VAL A 347 -10.65 16.56 -2.07
C VAL A 347 -9.57 15.53 -2.34
N TRP A 348 -9.97 14.30 -2.72
CA TRP A 348 -9.04 13.22 -3.03
C TRP A 348 -8.04 13.70 -4.06
N ASP A 349 -8.45 14.23 -5.21
CA ASP A 349 -7.55 14.68 -6.27
C ASP A 349 -6.51 15.71 -5.81
N GLY A 350 -6.93 16.68 -4.99
CA GLY A 350 -6.06 17.73 -4.44
C GLY A 350 -5.21 17.31 -3.24
N LEU A 351 -5.50 16.17 -2.61
CA LEU A 351 -4.89 15.74 -1.35
C LEU A 351 -3.37 15.53 -1.49
N CYS A 352 -2.62 16.18 -0.60
CA CYS A 352 -1.18 16.01 -0.43
C CYS A 352 -0.84 15.58 1.00
N LEU A 353 0.31 14.96 1.17
CA LEU A 353 0.91 14.61 2.45
C LEU A 353 2.18 15.42 2.64
N GLN A 354 2.27 16.10 3.78
CA GLN A 354 3.54 16.61 4.27
C GLN A 354 4.17 15.51 5.11
N GLU A 355 5.48 15.36 5.03
CA GLU A 355 6.24 14.35 5.75
C GLU A 355 7.24 15.02 6.71
N ARG A 356 7.41 14.45 7.91
CA ARG A 356 8.50 14.77 8.83
C ARG A 356 9.14 13.50 9.37
N LEU A 357 10.38 13.61 9.84
CA LEU A 357 11.14 12.51 10.44
C LEU A 357 11.15 12.68 11.96
N ARG A 358 10.37 11.88 12.70
CA ARG A 358 10.42 11.89 14.17
C ARG A 358 11.44 10.89 14.66
N ARG A 359 12.46 11.34 15.37
CA ARG A 359 13.50 10.45 15.94
C ARG A 359 12.87 9.51 16.96
N LEU A 360 13.22 8.23 16.87
CA LEU A 360 12.87 7.22 17.84
C LEU A 360 14.03 7.03 18.83
N PRO A 361 13.75 6.94 20.16
CA PRO A 361 14.78 6.65 21.15
C PRO A 361 15.47 5.29 20.93
N GLY A 362 14.71 4.27 20.52
CA GLY A 362 15.25 2.97 20.13
C GLY A 362 14.25 2.08 19.38
N PHE A 363 14.63 0.82 19.17
CA PHE A 363 13.82 -0.18 18.45
C PHE A 363 12.51 -0.53 19.16
N ALA A 364 12.46 -0.42 20.49
CA ALA A 364 11.26 -0.67 21.28
C ALA A 364 10.15 0.36 21.03
N ASP A 365 10.50 1.55 20.53
CA ASP A 365 9.54 2.63 20.24
C ASP A 365 8.99 2.57 18.81
N VAL A 366 9.46 1.61 18.00
CA VAL A 366 8.94 1.40 16.66
C VAL A 366 7.52 0.83 16.77
N PRO A 367 6.52 1.39 16.04
CA PRO A 367 5.17 0.84 15.99
C PRO A 367 5.15 -0.47 15.18
N LEU A 368 5.71 -1.52 15.75
CA LEU A 368 5.81 -2.82 15.10
C LEU A 368 4.45 -3.50 15.04
N PRO A 369 4.18 -4.28 13.98
CA PRO A 369 2.94 -5.03 13.86
C PRO A 369 2.85 -6.15 14.90
N PRO A 370 1.65 -6.65 15.22
CA PRO A 370 1.48 -7.77 16.15
C PRO A 370 2.35 -8.97 15.77
N GLY A 371 3.04 -9.56 16.76
CA GLY A 371 3.95 -10.70 16.59
C GLY A 371 5.42 -10.34 16.37
N LEU A 372 5.74 -9.07 16.08
CA LEU A 372 7.10 -8.57 15.90
C LEU A 372 7.53 -7.68 17.06
N HIS A 373 8.82 -7.73 17.40
CA HIS A 373 9.44 -7.05 18.54
C HIS A 373 10.68 -6.27 18.08
N GLY A 374 11.15 -5.33 18.89
CA GLY A 374 12.30 -4.48 18.53
C GLY A 374 13.53 -5.28 18.05
N ASP A 375 13.83 -6.38 18.74
CA ASP A 375 14.96 -7.26 18.44
C ASP A 375 14.87 -7.90 17.04
N ASP A 376 13.66 -8.19 16.54
CA ASP A 376 13.48 -8.72 15.18
C ASP A 376 13.89 -7.70 14.13
N LEU A 377 13.50 -6.44 14.38
CA LEU A 377 13.83 -5.36 13.49
C LEU A 377 15.33 -5.05 13.58
N GLU A 378 15.92 -5.12 14.77
CA GLU A 378 17.36 -4.98 14.94
C GLU A 378 18.14 -6.05 14.15
N GLU A 379 17.76 -7.32 14.25
CA GLU A 379 18.37 -8.41 13.49
C GLU A 379 18.21 -8.20 11.97
N LEU A 380 17.00 -7.86 11.51
CA LEU A 380 16.73 -7.55 10.11
C LEU A 380 17.62 -6.39 9.62
N LEU A 381 17.75 -5.33 10.42
CA LEU A 381 18.57 -4.17 10.08
C LEU A 381 20.08 -4.42 10.22
N GLY A 382 20.50 -5.48 10.93
CA GLY A 382 21.90 -5.90 11.01
C GLY A 382 22.50 -6.25 9.65
N THR A 383 21.66 -6.69 8.70
CA THR A 383 22.07 -7.01 7.31
C THR A 383 21.62 -5.96 6.29
N ALA A 384 20.86 -4.95 6.74
CA ALA A 384 20.34 -3.90 5.86
C ALA A 384 21.38 -2.81 5.59
N PRO A 385 21.19 -2.01 4.52
CA PRO A 385 21.99 -0.82 4.28
C PRO A 385 21.97 0.17 5.46
N ALA A 386 23.10 0.83 5.72
CA ALA A 386 23.25 1.75 6.84
C ALA A 386 22.31 2.98 6.76
N ASP A 387 22.14 3.51 5.55
CA ASP A 387 21.26 4.62 5.24
C ASP A 387 20.13 4.12 4.34
N ILE A 388 18.92 4.00 4.88
CA ILE A 388 17.78 3.37 4.20
C ILE A 388 16.45 3.95 4.68
N ARG A 389 15.53 4.15 3.74
CA ARG A 389 14.10 4.39 4.01
C ARG A 389 13.33 3.16 3.56
N PHE A 390 12.46 2.63 4.41
CA PHE A 390 11.75 1.38 4.15
C PHE A 390 10.38 1.34 4.82
N HIS A 391 9.52 0.45 4.34
CA HIS A 391 8.17 0.28 4.85
C HIS A 391 8.15 -0.68 6.05
N ILE A 392 7.34 -0.33 7.06
CA ILE A 392 6.80 -1.22 8.09
C ILE A 392 5.37 -1.53 7.66
N SER A 393 5.21 -2.56 6.84
CA SER A 393 3.93 -2.96 6.24
C SER A 393 2.95 -3.56 7.25
N ARG A 394 2.53 -2.74 8.22
CA ARG A 394 1.80 -3.15 9.40
C ARG A 394 0.53 -3.90 9.08
N GLY A 395 -0.30 -3.38 8.18
CA GLY A 395 -1.54 -4.05 7.81
C GLY A 395 -1.30 -5.39 7.10
N ALA A 396 -0.29 -5.48 6.23
CA ALA A 396 0.07 -6.74 5.57
C ALA A 396 0.59 -7.80 6.55
N VAL A 397 1.44 -7.41 7.51
CA VAL A 397 1.93 -8.31 8.56
C VAL A 397 0.79 -8.73 9.48
N GLU A 398 -0.06 -7.80 9.91
CA GLU A 398 -1.24 -8.08 10.74
C GLU A 398 -2.20 -9.05 10.06
N SER A 399 -2.54 -8.80 8.79
CA SER A 399 -3.33 -9.71 7.97
C SER A 399 -2.67 -11.10 7.91
N PHE A 400 -1.36 -11.16 7.66
CA PHE A 400 -0.63 -12.41 7.55
C PHE A 400 -0.69 -13.24 8.85
N VAL A 401 -0.34 -12.64 9.99
CA VAL A 401 -0.33 -13.36 11.28
C VAL A 401 -1.73 -13.79 11.73
N ASN A 402 -2.78 -13.07 11.30
CA ASN A 402 -4.16 -13.46 11.53
C ASN A 402 -4.70 -14.46 10.48
N THR A 403 -4.03 -14.64 9.35
CA THR A 403 -4.44 -15.58 8.30
C THR A 403 -3.83 -16.96 8.50
N VAL A 404 -2.52 -17.03 8.77
CA VAL A 404 -1.81 -18.32 8.86
C VAL A 404 -2.39 -19.30 9.89
N PRO A 405 -2.98 -18.90 11.04
CA PRO A 405 -3.63 -19.84 11.96
C PRO A 405 -4.90 -20.51 11.42
N LEU A 406 -5.45 -20.02 10.30
CA LEU A 406 -6.58 -20.65 9.59
C LEU A 406 -6.13 -21.82 8.71
N LEU A 407 -4.84 -21.85 8.34
CA LEU A 407 -4.31 -22.86 7.43
C LEU A 407 -4.28 -24.24 8.09
N HIS A 408 -4.82 -25.23 7.39
CA HIS A 408 -4.54 -26.63 7.66
C HIS A 408 -3.02 -26.86 7.68
N PRO A 409 -2.47 -27.82 8.46
CA PRO A 409 -1.01 -28.07 8.53
C PRO A 409 -0.33 -28.37 7.19
N ARG A 410 -1.11 -28.74 6.17
CA ARG A 410 -0.66 -29.00 4.79
C ARG A 410 -1.13 -27.93 3.79
N GLY A 411 -1.90 -26.96 4.26
CA GLY A 411 -2.39 -25.85 3.46
C GLY A 411 -1.35 -24.75 3.29
N TYR A 412 -1.61 -23.84 2.37
CA TYR A 412 -0.72 -22.73 2.07
C TYR A 412 -1.48 -21.44 1.77
N LEU A 413 -0.78 -20.33 2.01
CA LEU A 413 -1.19 -18.98 1.62
C LEU A 413 -0.45 -18.59 0.33
N GLN A 414 -1.16 -17.96 -0.60
CA GLN A 414 -0.61 -17.34 -1.80
C GLN A 414 -1.10 -15.90 -1.93
N VAL A 415 -0.18 -14.95 -2.10
CA VAL A 415 -0.52 -13.52 -2.25
C VAL A 415 0.13 -12.97 -3.50
N GLN A 416 -0.62 -12.27 -4.35
CA GLN A 416 -0.08 -11.57 -5.51
C GLN A 416 -0.12 -10.07 -5.25
N ASP A 417 1.06 -9.46 -5.07
CA ASP A 417 1.18 -8.08 -4.60
C ASP A 417 2.53 -7.48 -5.03
N ILE A 418 2.79 -6.22 -4.66
CA ILE A 418 4.05 -5.53 -4.96
C ILE A 418 5.01 -5.68 -3.78
N PHE A 419 5.76 -6.78 -3.75
CA PHE A 419 6.71 -7.08 -2.67
C PHE A 419 8.11 -6.55 -2.93
N VAL A 420 8.75 -6.09 -1.84
CA VAL A 420 10.19 -5.88 -1.71
C VAL A 420 10.76 -7.08 -0.97
N ALA A 421 11.39 -8.01 -1.68
CA ALA A 421 11.75 -9.31 -1.10
C ALA A 421 12.95 -9.24 -0.15
N THR A 422 13.81 -8.24 -0.31
CA THR A 422 15.03 -8.02 0.47
C THR A 422 15.21 -6.54 0.85
N MET A 423 15.91 -6.27 1.96
CA MET A 423 16.16 -4.89 2.38
C MET A 423 17.04 -4.11 1.39
N ASP A 424 17.88 -4.77 0.59
CA ASP A 424 18.76 -4.11 -0.39
C ASP A 424 17.97 -3.51 -1.57
N GLU A 425 16.82 -4.09 -1.94
CA GLU A 425 15.96 -3.58 -3.01
C GLU A 425 15.44 -2.17 -2.74
N TYR A 426 15.33 -1.75 -1.46
CA TYR A 426 14.98 -0.36 -1.12
C TYR A 426 16.02 0.66 -1.58
N ARG A 427 17.26 0.25 -1.87
CA ARG A 427 18.29 1.14 -2.48
C ARG A 427 18.04 1.41 -3.95
N GLN A 428 17.35 0.48 -4.63
CA GLN A 428 17.10 0.53 -6.07
C GLN A 428 15.82 1.34 -6.39
N GLY A 429 15.04 1.64 -5.36
CA GLY A 429 14.11 2.74 -5.34
C GLY A 429 13.05 2.64 -4.26
N PHE A 430 12.67 3.78 -3.72
CA PHE A 430 11.56 3.93 -2.80
C PHE A 430 10.33 4.44 -3.56
N ARG A 431 9.21 3.70 -3.56
CA ARG A 431 8.04 4.04 -4.39
C ARG A 431 6.72 3.93 -3.62
N GLY A 432 6.37 4.97 -2.88
CA GLY A 432 5.04 5.08 -2.31
C GLY A 432 4.88 6.21 -1.28
N PRO A 433 3.66 6.42 -0.77
CA PRO A 433 2.41 5.80 -1.24
C PRO A 433 1.96 6.34 -2.61
N GLY A 434 1.44 5.44 -3.45
CA GLY A 434 0.81 5.75 -4.73
C GLY A 434 -0.65 6.12 -4.57
N LYS A 435 -1.13 7.00 -5.45
CA LYS A 435 -2.52 7.47 -5.47
C LYS A 435 -3.19 6.99 -6.75
N LEU A 436 -4.11 6.04 -6.62
CA LEU A 436 -4.98 5.59 -7.70
C LEU A 436 -6.29 6.37 -7.69
N ASP A 437 -7.25 5.95 -8.50
CA ASP A 437 -8.59 6.55 -8.58
C ASP A 437 -9.39 6.19 -7.32
N GLY A 438 -9.19 6.95 -6.24
CA GLY A 438 -9.84 6.79 -4.94
C GLY A 438 -9.12 5.87 -3.94
N SER A 439 -8.16 5.06 -4.39
CA SER A 439 -7.44 4.11 -3.53
C SER A 439 -5.94 4.40 -3.37
N VAL A 440 -5.39 3.88 -2.28
CA VAL A 440 -3.95 3.92 -1.97
C VAL A 440 -3.30 2.62 -2.42
N VAL A 441 -2.10 2.70 -2.97
CA VAL A 441 -1.26 1.53 -3.26
C VAL A 441 0.15 1.76 -2.72
N ASN A 442 0.72 0.76 -2.05
CA ASN A 442 2.08 0.85 -1.52
C ASN A 442 2.87 -0.45 -1.64
N TRP A 443 4.19 -0.36 -1.50
CA TRP A 443 5.07 -1.52 -1.53
C TRP A 443 5.00 -2.27 -0.19
N VAL A 444 5.08 -3.60 -0.28
CA VAL A 444 4.99 -4.48 0.89
C VAL A 444 6.38 -5.01 1.24
N ASN A 445 6.80 -4.83 2.49
CA ASN A 445 8.07 -5.29 3.00
C ASN A 445 8.07 -6.82 3.17
N GLY A 446 8.50 -7.52 2.12
CA GLY A 446 8.59 -8.98 2.09
C GLY A 446 9.68 -9.53 3.02
N ALA A 447 10.75 -8.77 3.25
CA ALA A 447 11.79 -9.15 4.21
C ALA A 447 11.22 -9.20 5.65
N LEU A 448 10.38 -8.24 6.03
CA LEU A 448 9.68 -8.24 7.32
C LEU A 448 8.64 -9.38 7.42
N LEU A 449 7.93 -9.68 6.33
CA LEU A 449 7.01 -10.82 6.27
C LEU A 449 7.72 -12.16 6.46
N ARG A 450 8.96 -12.33 6.01
CA ARG A 450 9.77 -13.53 6.32
C ARG A 450 10.04 -13.69 7.80
N VAL A 451 10.35 -12.58 8.50
CA VAL A 451 10.56 -12.60 9.94
C VAL A 451 9.27 -12.97 10.68
N ALA A 452 8.15 -12.36 10.28
CA ALA A 452 6.83 -12.69 10.82
C ALA A 452 6.45 -14.16 10.55
N GLY A 453 6.71 -14.65 9.33
CA GLY A 453 6.54 -16.04 8.95
C GLY A 453 7.33 -17.00 9.83
N ALA A 454 8.64 -16.74 9.98
CA ALA A 454 9.52 -17.57 10.80
C ALA A 454 9.00 -17.72 12.24
N ARG A 455 8.55 -16.62 12.85
CA ARG A 455 7.94 -16.64 14.19
C ARG A 455 6.60 -17.37 14.24
N ALA A 456 5.84 -17.34 13.16
CA ALA A 456 4.58 -18.06 13.03
C ALA A 456 4.75 -19.54 12.64
N GLY A 457 5.99 -20.02 12.43
CA GLY A 457 6.27 -21.41 12.03
C GLY A 457 6.16 -21.64 10.52
N TYR A 458 6.32 -20.61 9.69
CA TYR A 458 6.24 -20.69 8.24
C TYR A 458 7.47 -20.10 7.56
N ASP A 459 7.92 -20.71 6.47
CA ASP A 459 8.84 -20.08 5.55
C ASP A 459 8.06 -19.30 4.49
N VAL A 460 8.55 -18.09 4.17
CA VAL A 460 7.91 -17.17 3.22
C VAL A 460 8.80 -16.99 2.00
N HIS A 461 8.26 -17.35 0.85
CA HIS A 461 8.94 -17.36 -0.43
C HIS A 461 8.36 -16.33 -1.38
N PHE A 462 9.18 -15.83 -2.30
CA PHE A 462 8.77 -14.86 -3.32
C PHE A 462 9.17 -15.36 -4.71
N ALA A 463 8.26 -15.25 -5.67
CA ALA A 463 8.52 -15.56 -7.08
C ALA A 463 7.97 -14.43 -7.97
N PRO A 464 8.67 -14.04 -9.04
CA PRO A 464 8.17 -13.01 -9.96
C PRO A 464 6.92 -13.47 -10.70
N PHE A 465 5.98 -12.56 -10.96
CA PHE A 465 4.82 -12.84 -11.80
C PHE A 465 5.22 -12.92 -13.28
N ARG A 466 5.44 -14.14 -13.77
CA ARG A 466 6.00 -14.42 -15.11
C ARG A 466 5.02 -14.31 -16.29
N TYR A 467 3.72 -14.18 -16.02
CA TYR A 467 2.69 -14.28 -17.08
C TYR A 467 2.47 -12.98 -17.85
N ARG A 468 2.97 -11.85 -17.34
CA ARG A 468 2.94 -10.56 -18.03
C ARG A 468 4.35 -9.97 -18.12
N PRO A 469 4.90 -9.76 -19.33
CA PRO A 469 6.19 -9.10 -19.51
C PRO A 469 6.23 -7.73 -18.82
N GLY A 470 7.27 -7.49 -18.03
CA GLY A 470 7.47 -6.22 -17.31
C GLY A 470 6.55 -6.01 -16.11
N SER A 471 5.80 -7.03 -15.66
CA SER A 471 5.05 -6.94 -14.42
C SER A 471 5.99 -6.77 -13.22
N ARG A 472 5.56 -5.96 -12.25
CA ARG A 472 6.21 -5.81 -10.95
C ARG A 472 5.51 -6.57 -9.85
N THR A 473 4.44 -7.28 -10.20
CA THR A 473 3.74 -8.16 -9.27
C THR A 473 4.68 -9.31 -8.92
N THR A 474 4.71 -9.63 -7.65
CA THR A 474 5.43 -10.75 -7.07
C THR A 474 4.42 -11.64 -6.36
N ILE A 475 4.63 -12.94 -6.43
CA ILE A 475 3.82 -13.94 -5.76
C ILE A 475 4.55 -14.33 -4.47
N LEU A 476 3.94 -14.06 -3.33
CA LEU A 476 4.32 -14.63 -2.05
C LEU A 476 3.63 -15.98 -1.88
N TYR A 477 4.34 -16.97 -1.38
CA TYR A 477 3.73 -18.22 -0.90
C TYR A 477 4.41 -18.73 0.38
N THR A 478 3.64 -19.46 1.19
CA THR A 478 4.12 -20.01 2.47
C THR A 478 4.31 -21.51 2.42
N THR A 479 5.31 -22.02 3.13
CA THR A 479 5.42 -23.44 3.50
C THR A 479 5.51 -23.56 5.02
N LEU A 480 4.98 -24.64 5.60
CA LEU A 480 5.22 -24.91 7.02
C LEU A 480 6.72 -25.15 7.21
N ARG A 481 7.30 -24.55 8.25
CA ARG A 481 8.71 -24.71 8.58
C ARG A 481 8.94 -26.07 9.24
N GLU A 482 9.97 -26.79 8.77
CA GLU A 482 10.38 -28.10 9.32
C GLU A 482 11.15 -27.99 10.63
#